data_AF-A0A926KCZ5-F1
#
_entry.id   AF-A0A926KCZ5-F1
#
_cell.length_a   1.000
_cell.length_b   1.000
_cell.length_c   1.000
_cell.angle_alpha   90.00
_cell.angle_beta   90.00
_cell.angle_gamma   90.00
#
_symmetry.space_group_name_H-M   'P 1'
#
loop_
_entity.id
_entity.type
_entity.pdbx_description
1 polymer ?
#
loop_
_entity_poly.entity_id
_entity_poly.type
_entity_poly.pdbx_seq_one_letter_code
_entity_poly.pdbx_strand_id
1 'polypeptide(L)' 'MTLTELSKRVGVSVVNLSLLKNNHAKAIRFSTLEAICEALECQPGDLLSFHREVSGHSVGE' A
#
# COMPACT_ATOMS: atom_id res chain seq x y z
N MET A 1 2.92 -1.66 -15.24
CA MET A 1 4.36 -1.85 -14.92
C MET A 1 4.55 -3.15 -14.13
N THR A 2 5.75 -3.74 -14.13
CA THR A 2 6.07 -4.90 -13.28
C THR A 2 6.49 -4.45 -11.87
N LEU A 3 6.40 -5.33 -10.87
CA LEU A 3 6.85 -5.00 -9.49
C LEU A 3 8.36 -4.74 -9.42
N THR A 4 9.14 -5.44 -10.26
CA THR A 4 10.58 -5.23 -10.43
C THR A 4 10.89 -3.85 -11.03
N GLU A 5 10.09 -3.39 -11.98
CA GLU A 5 10.20 -2.04 -12.55
C GLU A 5 9.95 -0.97 -11.46
N LEU A 6 8.88 -1.14 -10.69
CA LEU A 6 8.50 -0.22 -9.62
C LEU A 6 9.55 -0.19 -8.50
N SER A 7 10.12 -1.34 -8.16
CA SER A 7 11.21 -1.46 -7.19
C SER A 7 12.41 -0.58 -7.54
N LYS A 8 12.79 -0.55 -8.82
CA LYS A 8 13.89 0.29 -9.31
C LYS A 8 13.57 1.78 -9.24
N ARG A 9 12.33 2.17 -9.56
CA ARG A 9 11.90 3.58 -9.52
C ARG A 9 11.78 4.13 -8.11
N VAL A 10 11.20 3.34 -7.20
CA VAL A 10 10.89 3.75 -5.81
C VAL A 10 12.08 3.57 -4.87
N GLY A 11 13.11 2.80 -5.27
CA GLY A 11 14.27 2.52 -4.41
C GLY A 11 13.96 1.58 -3.25
N VAL A 12 12.94 0.74 -3.39
CA VAL A 12 12.48 -0.21 -2.37
C VAL A 12 12.51 -1.62 -2.92
N SER A 13 12.91 -2.60 -2.11
CA SER A 13 13.02 -3.99 -2.56
C SER A 13 11.68 -4.55 -3.08
N VAL A 14 11.76 -5.45 -4.06
CA VAL A 14 10.60 -6.19 -4.59
C VAL A 14 9.84 -6.91 -3.46
N VAL A 15 10.55 -7.39 -2.43
CA VAL A 15 9.96 -8.05 -1.26
C VAL A 15 9.08 -7.08 -0.47
N ASN A 16 9.57 -5.87 -0.19
CA ASN A 16 8.79 -4.85 0.55
C ASN A 16 7.58 -4.37 -0.26
N LEU A 17 7.74 -4.16 -1.57
CA LEU A 17 6.60 -3.84 -2.45
C LEU A 17 5.58 -4.98 -2.52
N SER A 18 6.01 -6.23 -2.44
CA SER A 18 5.11 -7.38 -2.40
C SER A 18 4.30 -7.42 -1.09
N LEU A 19 4.93 -7.11 0.05
CA LEU A 19 4.22 -7.00 1.33
C LEU A 19 3.17 -5.89 1.30
N LEU A 20 3.49 -4.74 0.70
CA LEU A 20 2.54 -3.63 0.52
C LEU A 20 1.38 -4.04 -0.39
N LYS A 21 1.68 -4.58 -1.58
CA LYS A 21 0.68 -5.02 -2.57
C LYS A 21 -0.33 -6.00 -1.99
N ASN A 22 0.12 -6.91 -1.12
CA ASN A 22 -0.69 -7.98 -0.56
C ASN A 22 -1.27 -7.62 0.82
N ASN A 23 -1.25 -6.35 1.24
CA ASN A 23 -1.76 -5.90 2.54
C ASN A 23 -1.11 -6.57 3.77
N HIS A 24 0.12 -7.06 3.64
CA HIS A 24 0.88 -7.68 4.74
C HIS A 24 1.82 -6.69 5.44
N ALA A 25 1.98 -5.49 4.88
CA ALA A 25 2.81 -4.45 5.47
C ALA A 25 2.18 -3.88 6.74
N LYS A 26 2.97 -3.79 7.82
CA LYS A 26 2.55 -3.19 9.09
C LYS A 26 2.78 -1.68 9.16
N ALA A 27 3.71 -1.18 8.34
CA ALA A 27 4.08 0.22 8.28
C ALA A 27 4.68 0.54 6.91
N ILE A 28 4.61 1.82 6.53
CA ILE A 28 5.25 2.39 5.34
C ILE A 28 5.89 3.73 5.73
N ARG A 29 7.07 4.03 5.19
CA ARG A 29 7.66 5.36 5.33
C ARG A 29 6.97 6.33 4.39
N PHE A 30 6.76 7.58 4.82
CA PHE A 30 6.17 8.60 3.95
C PHE A 30 6.94 8.80 2.64
N SER A 31 8.28 8.78 2.66
CA SER A 31 9.09 8.88 1.43
C SER A 31 8.88 7.71 0.47
N THR A 32 8.58 6.51 0.98
CA THR A 32 8.21 5.37 0.14
C THR A 32 6.82 5.55 -0.46
N LEU A 33 5.87 6.04 0.34
CA LEU A 33 4.51 6.33 -0.14
C LEU A 33 4.53 7.40 -1.23
N GLU A 34 5.26 8.49 -1.01
CA GLU A 34 5.47 9.59 -1.97
C GLU A 34 6.06 9.07 -3.29
N ALA A 35 7.16 8.32 -3.23
CA ALA A 35 7.81 7.78 -4.42
C ALA A 35 6.92 6.78 -5.19
N ILE A 36 6.06 6.02 -4.49
CA ILE A 36 5.05 5.17 -5.14
C ILE A 36 4.01 6.06 -5.84
N CYS A 37 3.48 7.07 -5.15
CA CYS A 37 2.50 7.99 -5.72
C CYS A 37 3.02 8.71 -6.97
N GLU A 38 4.28 9.17 -6.94
CA GLU A 38 4.93 9.78 -8.11
C GLU A 38 5.10 8.78 -9.26
N ALA A 39 5.59 7.56 -8.96
CA ALA A 39 5.82 6.53 -9.98
C ALA A 39 4.54 5.96 -10.60
N LEU A 40 3.42 6.00 -9.87
CA LEU A 40 2.11 5.51 -10.29
C LEU A 40 1.15 6.62 -10.75
N GLU A 41 1.56 7.88 -10.64
CA GLU A 41 0.73 9.05 -10.93
C GLU A 41 -0.60 9.03 -10.15
N CYS A 42 -0.55 8.68 -8.86
CA CYS A 42 -1.72 8.56 -7.98
C CYS A 42 -1.59 9.41 -6.71
N GLN A 43 -2.67 9.49 -5.95
CA GLN A 43 -2.71 10.13 -4.64
C GLN A 43 -2.62 9.08 -3.51
N PRO A 44 -2.16 9.47 -2.31
CA PRO A 44 -2.14 8.56 -1.14
C PRO A 44 -3.50 7.94 -0.81
N GLY A 45 -4.58 8.70 -1.04
CA GLY A 45 -5.96 8.23 -0.84
C GLY A 45 -6.39 7.11 -1.79
N ASP A 46 -5.70 6.94 -2.92
CA ASP A 46 -5.95 5.82 -3.84
C ASP A 46 -5.32 4.51 -3.35
N LEU A 47 -4.36 4.59 -2.42
CA LEU A 47 -3.61 3.44 -1.90
C LEU A 47 -4.00 3.05 -0.47
N LEU A 48 -4.42 4.03 0.33
CA LEU A 48 -4.67 3.86 1.76
C LEU A 48 -6.16 4.02 2.07
N SER A 49 -6.74 2.97 2.65
CA SER A 49 -8.11 2.96 3.17
C SER A 49 -8.10 2.50 4.62
N PHE A 50 -8.81 3.23 5.48
CA PHE A 50 -8.99 2.83 6.87
C PHE A 50 -10.26 1.99 7.00
N HIS A 51 -10.10 0.71 7.34
CA HIS A 51 -11.21 -0.17 7.70
C HIS A 51 -11.24 -0.33 9.22
N ARG A 52 -12.29 0.20 9.84
CA ARG A 52 -12.56 -0.08 11.26
C ARG A 52 -13.08 -1.52 11.34
N GLU A 53 -12.25 -2.44 11.83
CA GLU A 53 -12.75 -3.75 12.25
C GLU A 53 -13.64 -3.53 13.48
N VAL A 54 -14.95 -3.47 13.25
CA VAL A 54 -15.93 -3.49 14.34
C VAL A 54 -16.07 -4.95 14.74
N SER A 55 -15.32 -5.37 15.76
CA SER A 55 -15.55 -6.67 16.41
C SER A 55 -16.86 -6.59 17.20
N GLY A 56 -17.98 -6.79 16.49
CA GLY A 56 -19.32 -6.82 17.05
C GLY A 56 -20.23 -7.65 16.15
N HIS A 57 -20.56 -8.86 16.60
CA HIS A 57 -21.72 -9.57 16.08
C HIS A 57 -22.98 -8.73 16.38
N SER A 58 -23.67 -8.30 15.33
CA SER A 58 -25.07 -7.83 15.36
C SER A 58 -25.56 -7.98 13.92
N VAL A 59 -26.19 -9.13 13.61
CA VAL A 59 -27.64 -9.34 13.48
C VAL A 59 -28.21 -8.50 12.34
N GLY A 60 -28.79 -9.20 11.36
CA GLY A 60 -29.03 -8.71 10.01
C GLY A 60 -30.04 -7.58 9.87
N GLU A 61 -30.08 -7.08 8.64
CA GLU A 61 -31.24 -6.62 7.88
C GLU A 61 -31.09 -7.11 6.43
#